data_AF-A0A2R6HSJ7-F1
#
_entry.id   AF-A0A2R6HSJ7-F1
#
_cell.length_a   1.000
_cell.length_b   1.000
_cell.length_c   1.000
_cell.angle_alpha   90.00
_cell.angle_beta   90.00
_cell.angle_gamma   90.00
#
_symmetry.space_group_name_H-M   'P 1'
#
loop_
_entity.id
_entity.type
_entity.pdbx_description
1 polymer ?
#
loop_
_entity_poly.entity_id
_entity_poly.type
_entity_poly.pdbx_seq_one_letter_code
_entity_poly.pdbx_strand_id
1 'polypeptide(L)'
;MNTDDGGHRDRAVAALADRDYETAGDAYTRAAWRVLADPRPGQDPFDADEKGWVGDGLAAFVRSAVCYRVAGRPERATRRGVEGVAVARDLRSVLDRPVQRACLDESVADCKTAGGLDGGPAAHDEAAEAYRGAADGVDDPQYWGTTPLFEAAAGPLQQLARTVANGEIAVAWEDLHGSDPAHPGAFLAHRATFKRQRFGELVERVVDEGFLAAPRGTTEYDTDHHRCPACGSTDVNWVADSVLCLRCSRPTEPT
;
A
#
# COMPACT_ATOMS: atom_id res chain seq x y z
N MET A 1 -14.51 8.14 -6.74
CA MET A 1 -14.56 8.92 -5.49
C MET A 1 -13.71 8.17 -4.49
N ASN A 2 -12.67 8.82 -4.00
CA ASN A 2 -11.71 8.21 -3.07
C ASN A 2 -12.34 8.06 -1.69
N THR A 3 -11.67 7.32 -0.81
CA THR A 3 -11.99 7.27 0.62
C THR A 3 -11.86 8.65 1.26
N ASP A 4 -12.63 8.90 2.32
CA ASP A 4 -12.48 10.11 3.13
C ASP A 4 -11.32 9.89 4.11
N ASP A 5 -10.13 10.36 3.75
CA ASP A 5 -8.96 10.35 4.62
C ASP A 5 -8.74 11.68 5.37
N GLY A 6 -9.66 12.65 5.26
CA GLY A 6 -9.53 13.97 5.90
C GLY A 6 -8.37 14.84 5.37
N GLY A 7 -7.89 14.57 4.16
CA GLY A 7 -6.72 15.20 3.56
C GLY A 7 -5.41 14.77 4.24
N HIS A 8 -5.42 13.64 4.94
CA HIS A 8 -4.23 13.15 5.64
C HIS A 8 -3.25 12.47 4.67
N ARG A 9 -3.73 11.89 3.57
CA ARG A 9 -2.84 11.39 2.52
C ARG A 9 -2.06 12.51 1.84
N ASP A 10 -2.71 13.64 1.55
CA ASP A 10 -2.04 14.79 0.92
C ASP A 10 -0.91 15.32 1.82
N ARG A 11 -1.20 15.46 3.12
CA ARG A 11 -0.19 15.85 4.12
C ARG A 11 0.95 14.84 4.21
N ALA A 12 0.66 13.54 4.12
CA ALA A 12 1.69 12.52 4.13
C ALA A 12 2.60 12.59 2.89
N VAL A 13 2.02 12.82 1.71
CA VAL A 13 2.75 12.96 0.45
C VAL A 13 3.63 14.21 0.44
N ALA A 14 3.12 15.34 0.94
CA ALA A 14 3.91 16.55 1.13
C ALA A 14 5.12 16.30 2.05
N ALA A 15 4.90 15.64 3.19
CA ALA A 15 5.98 15.31 4.13
C ALA A 15 7.02 14.34 3.52
N LEU A 16 6.60 13.36 2.70
CA LEU A 16 7.53 12.50 1.95
C LEU A 16 8.40 13.30 0.96
N ALA A 17 7.81 14.31 0.31
CA ALA A 17 8.53 15.20 -0.60
C ALA A 17 9.62 16.02 0.13
N ASP A 18 9.34 16.40 1.37
CA ASP A 18 10.27 17.13 2.23
C ASP A 18 11.30 16.24 2.94
N ARG A 19 11.13 14.90 2.89
CA ARG A 19 11.91 13.90 3.66
C ARG A 19 11.61 13.92 5.16
N ASP A 20 10.46 14.44 5.55
CA ASP A 20 9.98 14.38 6.92
C ASP A 20 9.15 13.10 7.12
N TYR A 21 9.84 11.98 7.29
CA TYR A 21 9.21 10.67 7.40
C TYR A 21 8.45 10.47 8.72
N GLU A 22 8.82 11.17 9.80
CA GLU A 22 8.06 11.09 11.05
C GLU A 22 6.70 11.77 10.88
N THR A 23 6.66 12.97 10.27
CA THR A 23 5.42 13.66 9.93
C THR A 23 4.60 12.88 8.90
N ALA A 24 5.23 12.26 7.90
CA ALA A 24 4.54 11.39 6.95
C ALA A 24 3.90 10.19 7.65
N GLY A 25 4.61 9.56 8.58
CA GLY A 25 4.09 8.46 9.40
C GLY A 25 2.89 8.87 10.25
N ASP A 26 2.94 10.05 10.87
CA ASP A 26 1.85 10.65 11.63
C ASP A 26 0.63 10.94 10.75
N ALA A 27 0.85 11.48 9.55
CA ALA A 27 -0.23 11.76 8.61
C ALA A 27 -0.89 10.47 8.10
N TYR A 28 -0.12 9.46 7.69
CA TYR A 28 -0.70 8.16 7.31
C TYR A 28 -1.43 7.47 8.47
N THR A 29 -0.96 7.61 9.71
CA THR A 29 -1.69 7.08 10.88
C THR A 29 -3.08 7.71 10.98
N ARG A 30 -3.17 9.03 10.84
CA ARG A 30 -4.45 9.74 10.89
C ARG A 30 -5.34 9.40 9.69
N ALA A 31 -4.76 9.23 8.50
CA ALA A 31 -5.48 8.74 7.33
C ALA A 31 -6.12 7.38 7.61
N ALA A 32 -5.35 6.45 8.19
CA ALA A 32 -5.84 5.13 8.56
C ALA A 32 -7.04 5.21 9.52
N TRP A 33 -6.91 5.95 10.62
CA TRP A 33 -8.00 6.13 11.58
C TRP A 33 -9.23 6.80 10.97
N ARG A 34 -9.05 7.78 10.08
CA ARG A 34 -10.17 8.48 9.45
C ARG A 34 -10.93 7.56 8.51
N VAL A 35 -10.24 6.84 7.63
CA VAL A 35 -10.84 5.88 6.70
C VAL A 35 -11.49 4.72 7.45
N LEU A 36 -10.89 4.22 8.53
CA LEU A 36 -11.46 3.12 9.30
C LEU A 36 -12.62 3.53 10.22
N ALA A 37 -12.80 4.84 10.46
CA ALA A 37 -13.97 5.35 11.17
C ALA A 37 -15.15 5.54 10.21
N ASP A 38 -14.92 6.21 9.07
CA ASP A 38 -15.94 6.52 8.06
C ASP A 38 -15.31 6.42 6.66
N PRO A 39 -15.24 5.22 6.04
CA PRO A 39 -14.52 5.04 4.78
C PRO A 39 -15.01 5.97 3.68
N ARG A 40 -16.35 6.12 3.58
CA ARG A 40 -17.05 6.93 2.59
C ARG A 40 -18.43 7.37 3.11
N PRO A 41 -19.02 8.44 2.58
CA PRO A 41 -20.40 8.82 2.92
C PRO A 41 -21.38 7.66 2.69
N GLY A 42 -22.09 7.26 3.74
CA GLY A 42 -23.07 6.16 3.69
C GLY A 42 -22.48 4.75 3.73
N GLN A 43 -21.19 4.61 4.02
CA GLN A 43 -20.52 3.31 4.17
C GLN A 43 -20.07 3.14 5.63
N ASP A 44 -20.58 2.12 6.32
CA ASP A 44 -20.13 1.74 7.66
C ASP A 44 -18.99 0.70 7.53
N PRO A 45 -17.84 0.89 8.21
CA PRO A 45 -16.74 -0.08 8.19
C PRO A 45 -17.10 -1.45 8.78
N PHE A 46 -18.18 -1.55 9.56
CA PHE A 46 -18.68 -2.78 10.16
C PHE A 46 -19.85 -3.42 9.39
N ASP A 47 -20.22 -2.86 8.24
CA ASP A 47 -21.15 -3.49 7.30
C ASP A 47 -20.37 -4.22 6.19
N ALA A 48 -20.99 -5.27 5.64
CA ALA A 48 -20.44 -5.96 4.49
C ALA A 48 -20.31 -5.01 3.29
N ASP A 49 -19.11 -4.90 2.74
CA ASP A 49 -18.79 -4.07 1.59
C ASP A 49 -18.09 -4.92 0.53
N GLU A 50 -18.71 -5.07 -0.63
CA GLU A 50 -18.11 -5.82 -1.74
C GLU A 50 -16.80 -5.20 -2.23
N LYS A 51 -16.68 -3.87 -2.17
CA LYS A 51 -15.47 -3.16 -2.63
C LYS A 51 -14.35 -3.17 -1.59
N GLY A 52 -14.72 -3.24 -0.31
CA GLY A 52 -13.80 -3.25 0.83
C GLY A 52 -12.98 -1.96 0.95
N TRP A 53 -13.64 -0.80 0.94
CA TRP A 53 -13.00 0.52 1.03
C TRP A 53 -12.13 0.70 2.28
N VAL A 54 -12.39 -0.06 3.34
CA VAL A 54 -11.55 -0.17 4.55
C VAL A 54 -10.09 -0.53 4.24
N GLY A 55 -9.82 -1.15 3.08
CA GLY A 55 -8.47 -1.49 2.62
C GLY A 55 -7.52 -0.28 2.57
N ASP A 56 -8.01 0.90 2.17
CA ASP A 56 -7.18 2.10 2.11
C ASP A 56 -6.62 2.48 3.50
N GLY A 57 -7.41 2.28 4.55
CA GLY A 57 -6.99 2.51 5.93
C GLY A 57 -5.91 1.51 6.38
N LEU A 58 -6.08 0.22 6.03
CA LEU A 58 -5.06 -0.80 6.30
C LEU A 58 -3.74 -0.50 5.56
N ALA A 59 -3.82 -0.13 4.28
CA ALA A 59 -2.65 0.26 3.51
C ALA A 59 -1.96 1.51 4.07
N ALA A 60 -2.72 2.45 4.65
CA ALA A 60 -2.17 3.61 5.35
C ALA A 60 -1.41 3.20 6.63
N PHE A 61 -1.84 2.19 7.40
CA PHE A 61 -1.03 1.66 8.51
C PHE A 61 0.29 1.06 8.04
N VAL A 62 0.29 0.32 6.94
CA VAL A 62 1.52 -0.25 6.35
C VAL A 62 2.48 0.87 5.96
N ARG A 63 2.01 1.89 5.22
CA ARG A 63 2.83 3.05 4.85
C ARG A 63 3.35 3.82 6.05
N SER A 64 2.50 4.02 7.07
CA SER A 64 2.89 4.67 8.32
C SER A 64 4.02 3.93 9.03
N ALA A 65 3.92 2.60 9.13
CA ALA A 65 4.97 1.78 9.73
C ALA A 65 6.29 1.93 8.98
N VAL A 66 6.29 1.83 7.65
CA VAL A 66 7.50 2.06 6.84
C VAL A 66 8.07 3.47 7.07
N CYS A 67 7.24 4.51 7.05
CA CYS A 67 7.69 5.89 7.30
C CYS A 67 8.39 6.02 8.67
N TYR A 68 7.82 5.43 9.73
CA TYR A 68 8.46 5.44 11.04
C TYR A 68 9.78 4.68 11.06
N ARG A 69 9.91 3.57 10.34
CA ARG A 69 11.19 2.85 10.26
C ARG A 69 12.26 3.69 9.56
N VAL A 70 11.93 4.30 8.42
CA VAL A 70 12.83 5.21 7.69
C VAL A 70 13.21 6.42 8.55
N ALA A 71 12.30 6.90 9.41
CA ALA A 71 12.56 7.97 10.37
C ALA A 71 13.40 7.53 11.60
N GLY A 72 13.82 6.26 11.70
CA GLY A 72 14.53 5.74 12.87
C GLY A 72 13.66 5.62 14.13
N ARG A 73 12.36 5.35 13.97
CA ARG A 73 11.35 5.21 15.05
C ARG A 73 10.72 3.80 15.06
N PRO A 74 11.50 2.72 15.22
CA PRO A 74 11.00 1.35 15.08
C PRO A 74 9.86 1.03 16.05
N GLU A 75 9.86 1.57 17.28
CA GLU A 75 8.79 1.31 18.25
C GLU A 75 7.44 1.88 17.79
N ARG A 76 7.45 3.01 17.06
CA ARG A 76 6.22 3.58 16.48
C ARG A 76 5.74 2.72 15.31
N ALA A 77 6.67 2.22 14.48
CA ALA A 77 6.36 1.30 13.40
C ALA A 77 5.71 0.01 13.92
N THR A 78 6.29 -0.61 14.95
CA THR A 78 5.74 -1.80 15.62
C THR A 78 4.32 -1.55 16.14
N ARG A 79 4.06 -0.41 16.77
CA ARG A 79 2.70 -0.08 17.25
C ARG A 79 1.68 0.02 16.11
N ARG A 80 2.05 0.60 14.96
CA ARG A 80 1.16 0.65 13.78
C ARG A 80 0.96 -0.74 13.17
N GLY A 81 2.00 -1.57 13.13
CA GLY A 81 1.89 -2.97 12.73
C GLY A 81 0.88 -3.73 13.60
N VAL A 82 0.97 -3.59 14.94
CA VAL A 82 0.04 -4.25 15.89
C VAL A 82 -1.40 -3.79 15.68
N GLU A 83 -1.62 -2.48 15.51
CA GLU A 83 -2.96 -1.94 15.26
C GLU A 83 -3.54 -2.46 13.95
N GLY A 84 -2.77 -2.39 12.85
CA GLY A 84 -3.23 -2.89 11.56
C GLY A 84 -3.56 -4.38 11.59
N VAL A 85 -2.76 -5.19 12.30
CA VAL A 85 -3.06 -6.62 12.51
C VAL A 85 -4.36 -6.82 13.29
N ALA A 86 -4.60 -6.04 14.34
CA ALA A 86 -5.81 -6.15 15.14
C ALA A 86 -7.06 -5.79 14.31
N VAL A 87 -7.02 -4.65 13.60
CA VAL A 87 -8.12 -4.18 12.76
C VAL A 87 -8.40 -5.15 11.60
N ALA A 88 -7.37 -5.59 10.87
CA ALA A 88 -7.56 -6.50 9.74
C ALA A 88 -8.20 -7.82 10.18
N ARG A 89 -7.84 -8.33 11.36
CA ARG A 89 -8.47 -9.54 11.93
C ARG A 89 -9.91 -9.34 12.33
N ASP A 90 -10.26 -8.18 12.88
CA ASP A 90 -11.63 -7.84 13.25
C ASP A 90 -12.53 -7.76 12.02
N LEU A 91 -12.06 -7.08 10.97
CA LEU A 91 -12.77 -6.94 9.68
C LEU A 91 -13.03 -8.28 8.97
N ARG A 92 -12.32 -9.37 9.31
CA ARG A 92 -12.62 -10.71 8.77
C ARG A 92 -14.00 -11.21 9.21
N SER A 93 -14.48 -10.75 10.36
CA SER A 93 -15.83 -11.06 10.84
C SER A 93 -16.93 -10.26 10.13
N VAL A 94 -16.55 -9.17 9.47
CA VAL A 94 -17.45 -8.25 8.76
C VAL A 94 -17.53 -8.59 7.26
N LEU A 95 -16.40 -8.82 6.59
CA LEU A 95 -16.42 -9.14 5.16
C LEU A 95 -16.79 -10.61 4.92
N ASP A 96 -17.88 -10.83 4.19
CA ASP A 96 -18.52 -12.14 4.06
C ASP A 96 -17.87 -13.07 3.04
N ARG A 97 -17.13 -12.52 2.06
CA ARG A 97 -16.54 -13.31 0.98
C ARG A 97 -15.22 -13.94 1.43
N PRO A 98 -15.01 -15.26 1.26
CA PRO A 98 -13.74 -15.91 1.56
C PRO A 98 -12.52 -15.22 0.92
N VAL A 99 -12.67 -14.74 -0.31
CA VAL A 99 -11.61 -14.06 -1.06
C VAL A 99 -11.21 -12.71 -0.44
N GLN A 100 -12.17 -11.96 0.14
CA GLN A 100 -11.88 -10.72 0.87
C GLN A 100 -11.17 -11.02 2.20
N ARG A 101 -11.59 -12.08 2.91
CA ARG A 101 -10.93 -12.54 4.14
C ARG A 101 -9.47 -12.94 3.88
N ALA A 102 -9.19 -13.60 2.76
CA ALA A 102 -7.82 -13.89 2.34
C ALA A 102 -7.00 -12.61 2.07
N CYS A 103 -7.62 -11.57 1.50
CA CYS A 103 -6.96 -10.25 1.33
C CYS A 103 -6.72 -9.52 2.66
N LEU A 104 -7.59 -9.70 3.65
CA LEU A 104 -7.36 -9.21 5.01
C LEU A 104 -6.21 -9.99 5.69
N ASP A 105 -6.11 -11.30 5.46
CA ASP A 105 -4.98 -12.10 5.94
C ASP A 105 -3.65 -11.66 5.28
N GLU A 106 -3.69 -11.27 4.00
CA GLU A 106 -2.55 -10.62 3.33
C GLU A 106 -2.19 -9.27 3.98
N SER A 107 -3.19 -8.47 4.34
CA SER A 107 -2.98 -7.19 5.03
C SER A 107 -2.38 -7.38 6.43
N VAL A 108 -2.75 -8.44 7.14
CA VAL A 108 -2.10 -8.85 8.41
C VAL A 108 -0.61 -9.12 8.18
N ALA A 109 -0.26 -9.83 7.11
CA ALA A 109 1.11 -10.12 6.77
C ALA A 109 1.91 -8.85 6.38
N ASP A 110 1.30 -7.93 5.63
CA ASP A 110 1.89 -6.63 5.29
C ASP A 110 2.17 -5.80 6.57
N CYS A 111 1.20 -5.70 7.47
CA CYS A 111 1.34 -4.97 8.73
C CYS A 111 2.42 -5.56 9.63
N LYS A 112 2.51 -6.90 9.71
CA LYS A 112 3.59 -7.58 10.44
C LYS A 112 4.95 -7.23 9.85
N THR A 113 5.10 -7.39 8.54
CA THR A 113 6.38 -7.17 7.85
C THR A 113 6.83 -5.71 7.95
N ALA A 114 5.94 -4.75 7.66
CA ALA A 114 6.26 -3.32 7.74
C ALA A 114 6.50 -2.84 9.17
N GLY A 115 5.78 -3.41 10.16
CA GLY A 115 5.94 -3.09 11.58
C GLY A 115 7.14 -3.75 12.27
N GLY A 116 7.87 -4.62 11.57
CA GLY A 116 8.97 -5.40 12.18
C GLY A 116 8.48 -6.42 13.21
N LEU A 117 7.28 -6.96 13.03
CA LEU A 117 6.73 -8.03 13.86
C LEU A 117 7.16 -9.40 13.33
N ASP A 118 7.27 -10.36 14.24
CA ASP A 118 7.59 -11.75 13.88
C ASP A 118 6.48 -12.40 13.03
N GLY A 119 6.90 -13.33 12.16
CA GLY A 119 6.00 -14.18 11.38
C GLY A 119 5.30 -13.51 10.20
N GLY A 120 5.82 -12.38 9.68
CA GLY A 120 5.36 -11.76 8.44
C GLY A 120 5.40 -12.71 7.23
N PRO A 121 6.54 -13.37 6.92
CA PRO A 121 6.64 -14.32 5.81
C PRO A 121 5.67 -15.50 5.92
N ALA A 122 5.55 -16.10 7.11
CA ALA A 122 4.60 -17.18 7.36
C ALA A 122 3.14 -16.74 7.18
N ALA A 123 2.79 -15.52 7.60
CA ALA A 123 1.47 -14.96 7.39
C ALA A 123 1.15 -14.73 5.89
N HIS A 124 2.15 -14.40 5.07
CA HIS A 124 1.95 -14.34 3.61
C HIS A 124 1.70 -15.72 3.01
N ASP A 125 2.43 -16.75 3.47
CA ASP A 125 2.18 -18.14 3.04
C ASP A 125 0.75 -18.57 3.42
N GLU A 126 0.30 -18.25 4.65
CA GLU A 126 -1.07 -18.50 5.11
C GLU A 126 -2.13 -17.76 4.25
N ALA A 127 -1.89 -16.49 3.91
CA ALA A 127 -2.79 -15.73 3.04
C ALA A 127 -2.85 -16.31 1.62
N ALA A 128 -1.72 -16.78 1.08
CA ALA A 128 -1.67 -17.46 -0.21
C ALA A 128 -2.50 -18.76 -0.20
N GLU A 129 -2.42 -19.58 0.86
CA GLU A 129 -3.28 -20.75 1.00
C GLU A 129 -4.77 -20.37 1.14
N ALA A 130 -5.08 -19.29 1.87
CA ALA A 130 -6.45 -18.81 2.01
C ALA A 130 -7.07 -18.40 0.66
N TYR A 131 -6.30 -17.73 -0.22
CA TYR A 131 -6.75 -17.44 -1.59
C TYR A 131 -7.01 -18.69 -2.41
N ARG A 132 -6.13 -19.70 -2.32
CA ARG A 132 -6.33 -20.98 -3.03
C ARG A 132 -7.58 -21.71 -2.52
N GLY A 133 -7.82 -21.69 -1.22
CA GLY A 133 -9.03 -22.26 -0.62
C GLY A 133 -10.32 -21.51 -0.95
N ALA A 134 -10.24 -20.24 -1.34
CA ALA A 134 -11.39 -19.43 -1.75
C ALA A 134 -11.79 -19.60 -3.23
N ALA A 135 -11.04 -20.39 -4.01
CA ALA A 135 -11.15 -20.46 -5.48
C ALA A 135 -12.56 -20.75 -5.99
N ASP A 136 -13.27 -21.70 -5.38
CA ASP A 136 -14.59 -22.16 -5.84
C ASP A 136 -15.68 -21.07 -5.76
N GLY A 137 -15.44 -20.00 -5.00
CA GLY A 137 -16.37 -18.87 -4.85
C GLY A 137 -16.00 -17.63 -5.67
N VAL A 138 -15.05 -17.75 -6.61
CA VAL A 138 -14.48 -16.63 -7.37
C VAL A 138 -14.71 -16.85 -8.87
N ASP A 139 -15.77 -16.24 -9.40
CA ASP A 139 -16.11 -16.32 -10.83
C ASP A 139 -15.22 -15.41 -11.69
N ASP A 140 -14.89 -14.22 -11.18
CA ASP A 140 -14.06 -13.22 -11.86
C ASP A 140 -12.91 -12.75 -10.96
N PRO A 141 -11.74 -13.40 -11.00
CA PRO A 141 -10.60 -13.01 -10.19
C PRO A 141 -9.99 -11.67 -10.63
N GLN A 142 -10.19 -11.23 -11.87
CA GLN A 142 -9.69 -9.94 -12.36
C GLN A 142 -10.50 -8.78 -11.76
N TYR A 143 -11.82 -8.96 -11.67
CA TYR A 143 -12.68 -8.04 -10.93
C TYR A 143 -12.19 -7.87 -9.49
N TRP A 144 -12.00 -8.97 -8.75
CA TRP A 144 -11.51 -8.90 -7.38
C TRP A 144 -10.16 -8.21 -7.28
N GLY A 145 -9.22 -8.55 -8.17
CA GLY A 145 -7.90 -7.94 -8.22
C GLY A 145 -7.88 -6.43 -8.40
N THR A 146 -8.98 -5.84 -8.90
CA THR A 146 -9.15 -4.39 -9.12
C THR A 146 -10.16 -3.75 -8.16
N THR A 147 -10.65 -4.48 -7.16
CA THR A 147 -11.45 -3.86 -6.09
C THR A 147 -10.57 -3.03 -5.15
N PRO A 148 -11.11 -1.98 -4.51
CA PRO A 148 -10.37 -1.13 -3.59
C PRO A 148 -9.56 -1.89 -2.52
N LEU A 149 -10.12 -2.96 -1.94
CA LEU A 149 -9.39 -3.78 -0.96
C LEU A 149 -8.11 -4.39 -1.54
N PHE A 150 -8.16 -4.90 -2.77
CA PHE A 150 -7.04 -5.59 -3.41
C PHE A 150 -6.01 -4.61 -3.96
N GLU A 151 -6.45 -3.47 -4.51
CA GLU A 151 -5.58 -2.37 -4.89
C GLU A 151 -4.84 -1.80 -3.67
N ALA A 152 -5.54 -1.67 -2.54
CA ALA A 152 -4.93 -1.23 -1.29
C ALA A 152 -3.88 -2.21 -0.78
N ALA A 153 -4.10 -3.53 -0.90
CA ALA A 153 -3.08 -4.53 -0.60
C ALA A 153 -1.87 -4.41 -1.54
N ALA A 154 -2.05 -4.12 -2.84
CA ALA A 154 -0.93 -3.96 -3.77
C ALA A 154 -0.13 -2.65 -3.58
N GLY A 155 -0.80 -1.57 -3.17
CA GLY A 155 -0.24 -0.21 -3.17
C GLY A 155 1.07 -0.02 -2.39
N PRO A 156 1.20 -0.49 -1.13
CA PRO A 156 2.45 -0.37 -0.37
C PRO A 156 3.63 -1.10 -1.03
N LEU A 157 3.41 -2.30 -1.58
CA LEU A 157 4.44 -3.04 -2.31
C LEU A 157 4.92 -2.24 -3.52
N GLN A 158 4.00 -1.71 -4.33
CA GLN A 158 4.33 -0.90 -5.51
C GLN A 158 5.10 0.37 -5.14
N GLN A 159 4.73 1.03 -4.03
CA GLN A 159 5.43 2.22 -3.53
C GLN A 159 6.88 1.90 -3.12
N LEU A 160 7.10 0.81 -2.40
CA LEU A 160 8.45 0.38 -2.02
C LEU A 160 9.28 0.02 -3.26
N ALA A 161 8.70 -0.77 -4.16
CA ALA A 161 9.40 -1.22 -5.35
C ALA A 161 9.81 -0.05 -6.27
N ARG A 162 8.95 0.95 -6.45
CA ARG A 162 9.32 2.15 -7.24
C ARG A 162 10.44 2.97 -6.58
N THR A 163 10.52 2.96 -5.25
CA THR A 163 11.56 3.70 -4.51
C THR A 163 12.94 3.20 -4.92
N VAL A 164 13.10 1.89 -5.04
CA VAL A 164 14.37 1.24 -5.38
C VAL A 164 14.62 1.13 -6.89
N ALA A 165 13.68 1.61 -7.71
CA ALA A 165 13.70 1.54 -9.17
C ALA A 165 13.64 2.93 -9.83
N ASN A 166 14.23 3.94 -9.20
CA ASN A 166 14.32 5.30 -9.75
C ASN A 166 12.95 5.89 -10.14
N GLY A 167 11.93 5.58 -9.34
CA GLY A 167 10.57 6.06 -9.53
C GLY A 167 9.69 5.25 -10.48
N GLU A 168 10.25 4.26 -11.18
CA GLU A 168 9.57 3.48 -12.21
C GLU A 168 8.62 2.41 -11.65
N ILE A 169 7.77 1.88 -12.53
CA ILE A 169 6.98 0.68 -12.24
C ILE A 169 7.94 -0.51 -12.19
N ALA A 170 8.10 -1.08 -11.00
CA ALA A 170 9.03 -2.18 -10.74
C ALA A 170 8.35 -3.50 -10.34
N VAL A 171 7.02 -3.49 -10.25
CA VAL A 171 6.20 -4.67 -10.03
C VAL A 171 5.16 -4.67 -11.14
N ALA A 172 5.23 -5.67 -12.02
CA ALA A 172 4.32 -5.81 -13.14
C ALA A 172 2.97 -6.37 -12.69
N TRP A 173 1.98 -6.35 -13.58
CA TRP A 173 0.67 -6.93 -13.33
C TRP A 173 0.78 -8.43 -13.04
N GLU A 174 1.61 -9.12 -13.82
CA GLU A 174 1.87 -10.55 -13.72
C GLU A 174 2.50 -10.91 -12.38
N ASP A 175 3.35 -10.05 -11.81
CA ASP A 175 3.94 -10.25 -10.48
C ASP A 175 2.89 -10.15 -9.35
N LEU A 176 1.79 -9.43 -9.58
CA LEU A 176 0.71 -9.27 -8.60
C LEU A 176 -0.35 -10.35 -8.73
N HIS A 177 -0.66 -10.80 -9.94
CA HIS A 177 -1.86 -11.60 -10.17
C HIS A 177 -1.58 -12.95 -10.85
N GLY A 178 -0.32 -13.26 -11.18
CA GLY A 178 0.01 -14.47 -11.92
C GLY A 178 -0.50 -14.42 -13.36
N SER A 179 -0.17 -15.45 -14.15
CA SER A 179 -0.37 -15.42 -15.60
C SER A 179 -1.72 -15.98 -16.08
N ASP A 180 -2.47 -16.70 -15.25
CA ASP A 180 -3.66 -17.45 -15.69
C ASP A 180 -4.90 -17.20 -14.81
N PRO A 181 -5.83 -16.34 -15.24
CA PRO A 181 -7.07 -16.07 -14.50
C PRO A 181 -8.06 -17.25 -14.53
N ALA A 182 -7.86 -18.29 -15.33
CA ALA A 182 -8.70 -19.49 -15.29
C ALA A 182 -8.50 -20.32 -14.01
N HIS A 183 -7.46 -20.02 -13.23
CA HIS A 183 -7.17 -20.63 -11.94
C HIS A 183 -7.26 -19.56 -10.83
N PRO A 184 -8.48 -19.12 -10.44
CA PRO A 184 -8.70 -17.91 -9.63
C PRO A 184 -7.95 -17.92 -8.30
N GLY A 185 -7.90 -19.05 -7.62
CA GLY A 185 -7.15 -19.20 -6.36
C GLY A 185 -5.65 -19.01 -6.52
N ALA A 186 -5.05 -19.60 -7.56
CA ALA A 186 -3.61 -19.45 -7.84
C ALA A 186 -3.27 -18.04 -8.34
N PHE A 187 -4.14 -17.46 -9.17
CA PHE A 187 -4.06 -16.10 -9.67
C PHE A 187 -3.99 -15.09 -8.51
N LEU A 188 -4.98 -15.11 -7.61
CA LEU A 188 -5.03 -14.18 -6.48
C LEU A 188 -3.95 -14.46 -5.42
N ALA A 189 -3.59 -15.73 -5.19
CA ALA A 189 -2.52 -16.10 -4.26
C ALA A 189 -1.12 -15.64 -4.71
N HIS A 190 -0.95 -15.25 -5.98
CA HIS A 190 0.34 -14.89 -6.52
C HIS A 190 0.95 -13.67 -5.82
N ARG A 191 0.16 -12.62 -5.55
CA ARG A 191 0.62 -11.43 -4.83
C ARG A 191 1.21 -11.76 -3.47
N ALA A 192 0.50 -12.58 -2.68
CA ALA A 192 0.96 -12.98 -1.35
C ALA A 192 2.27 -13.79 -1.43
N THR A 193 2.37 -14.67 -2.43
CA THR A 193 3.59 -15.45 -2.71
C THR A 193 4.77 -14.54 -3.09
N PHE A 194 4.53 -13.54 -3.96
CA PHE A 194 5.53 -12.56 -4.36
C PHE A 194 5.98 -11.70 -3.17
N LYS A 195 5.05 -11.21 -2.36
CA LYS A 195 5.33 -10.42 -1.15
C LYS A 195 6.15 -11.21 -0.13
N ARG A 196 5.83 -12.49 0.10
CA ARG A 196 6.63 -13.38 0.93
C ARG A 196 8.10 -13.43 0.53
N GLN A 197 8.42 -13.25 -0.76
CA GLN A 197 9.79 -13.26 -1.27
C GLN A 197 10.44 -11.87 -1.27
N ARG A 198 9.68 -10.81 -1.56
CA ARG A 198 10.23 -9.49 -1.90
C ARG A 198 9.90 -8.37 -0.92
N PHE A 199 8.75 -8.43 -0.25
CA PHE A 199 8.23 -7.28 0.51
C PHE A 199 9.13 -6.90 1.68
N GLY A 200 9.58 -7.88 2.48
CA GLY A 200 10.51 -7.65 3.58
C GLY A 200 11.84 -7.05 3.12
N GLU A 201 12.46 -7.61 2.06
CA GLU A 201 13.69 -7.08 1.46
C GLU A 201 13.53 -5.61 1.02
N LEU A 202 12.40 -5.28 0.38
CA LEU A 202 12.12 -3.92 -0.06
C LEU A 202 11.95 -2.96 1.12
N VAL A 203 11.30 -3.38 2.21
CA VAL A 203 11.19 -2.58 3.44
C VAL A 203 12.57 -2.32 4.04
N GLU A 204 13.40 -3.34 4.21
CA GLU A 204 14.75 -3.14 4.78
C GLU A 204 15.58 -2.21 3.90
N ARG A 205 15.50 -2.36 2.56
CA ARG A 205 16.26 -1.53 1.64
C ARG A 205 15.90 -0.05 1.72
N VAL A 206 14.61 0.31 1.81
CA VAL A 206 14.21 1.72 1.95
C VAL A 206 14.61 2.31 3.31
N VAL A 207 14.64 1.48 4.34
CA VAL A 207 15.11 1.86 5.68
C VAL A 207 16.61 2.13 5.67
N ASP A 208 17.40 1.21 5.10
CA ASP A 208 18.85 1.32 4.97
C ASP A 208 19.25 2.53 4.10
N GLU A 209 18.53 2.77 3.00
CA GLU A 209 18.76 3.93 2.12
C GLU A 209 18.28 5.26 2.76
N GLY A 210 17.48 5.21 3.84
CA GLY A 210 16.86 6.40 4.45
C GLY A 210 15.91 7.14 3.49
N PHE A 211 15.37 6.43 2.50
CA PHE A 211 14.58 7.00 1.42
C PHE A 211 13.31 6.19 1.14
N LEU A 212 12.16 6.86 1.20
CA LEU A 212 10.89 6.34 0.70
C LEU A 212 10.29 7.33 -0.30
N ALA A 213 10.04 6.87 -1.53
CA ALA A 213 9.37 7.68 -2.55
C ALA A 213 7.89 7.90 -2.19
N ALA A 214 7.30 8.98 -2.72
CA ALA A 214 5.85 9.15 -2.68
C ALA A 214 5.16 7.97 -3.41
N PRO A 215 3.88 7.66 -3.13
CA PRO A 215 3.10 6.78 -4.00
C PRO A 215 3.12 7.28 -5.45
N ARG A 216 2.98 6.36 -6.41
CA ARG A 216 2.81 6.75 -7.81
C ARG A 216 1.38 7.25 -8.02
N GLY A 217 1.22 8.39 -8.68
CA GLY A 217 -0.05 8.87 -9.19
C GLY A 217 -0.02 8.89 -10.72
N THR A 218 -0.55 9.94 -11.33
CA THR A 218 -0.43 10.14 -12.78
C THR A 218 0.99 10.60 -13.10
N THR A 219 1.59 10.07 -14.16
CA THR A 219 2.99 10.35 -14.48
C THR A 219 3.14 10.89 -15.89
N GLU A 220 4.08 11.80 -16.06
CA GLU A 220 4.43 12.40 -17.35
C GLU A 220 5.96 12.38 -17.50
N TYR A 221 6.45 12.03 -18.68
CA TYR A 221 7.88 11.87 -18.94
C TYR A 221 8.37 12.96 -19.89
N ASP A 222 9.61 13.41 -19.68
CA ASP A 222 10.27 14.41 -20.53
C ASP A 222 9.42 15.68 -20.77
N THR A 223 8.87 16.24 -19.69
CA THR A 223 8.03 17.45 -19.79
C THR A 223 8.88 18.68 -20.16
N ASP A 224 8.26 19.61 -20.88
CA ASP A 224 8.84 20.92 -21.23
C ASP A 224 8.41 22.04 -20.27
N HIS A 225 7.56 21.73 -19.30
CA HIS A 225 6.88 22.70 -18.42
C HIS A 225 7.10 22.43 -16.93
N HIS A 226 7.85 21.39 -16.55
CA HIS A 226 8.29 21.15 -15.18
C HIS A 226 9.75 20.69 -15.11
N ARG A 227 10.46 21.09 -14.06
CA ARG A 227 11.81 20.62 -13.77
C ARG A 227 12.04 20.42 -12.29
N CYS A 228 12.70 19.33 -11.93
CA CYS A 228 13.13 19.07 -10.57
C CYS A 228 14.42 19.84 -10.25
N PRO A 229 14.43 20.81 -9.31
CA PRO A 229 15.65 21.53 -8.94
C PRO A 229 16.70 20.62 -8.29
N ALA A 230 16.28 19.54 -7.62
CA ALA A 230 17.17 18.63 -6.91
C ALA A 230 18.00 17.69 -7.82
N CYS A 231 17.43 17.21 -8.93
CA CYS A 231 18.12 16.24 -9.81
C CYS A 231 18.07 16.60 -11.30
N GLY A 232 17.42 17.71 -11.68
CA GLY A 232 17.33 18.18 -13.07
C GLY A 232 16.37 17.40 -13.97
N SER A 233 15.75 16.32 -13.50
CA SER A 233 14.76 15.55 -14.26
C SER A 233 13.52 16.38 -14.59
N THR A 234 12.96 16.11 -15.76
CA THR A 234 11.70 16.65 -16.29
C THR A 234 10.56 15.63 -16.21
N ASP A 235 10.77 14.49 -15.54
CA ASP A 235 9.75 13.47 -15.34
C ASP A 235 8.94 13.78 -14.07
N VAL A 236 7.62 13.80 -14.20
CA VAL A 236 6.67 14.26 -13.18
C VAL A 236 5.80 13.11 -12.68
N ASN A 237 5.50 13.15 -11.39
CA ASN A 237 4.54 12.33 -10.67
C ASN A 237 3.52 13.25 -9.99
N TRP A 238 2.34 13.35 -10.58
CA TRP A 238 1.15 14.02 -10.07
C TRP A 238 0.49 13.11 -9.04
N VAL A 239 0.65 13.40 -7.75
CA VAL A 239 0.15 12.53 -6.68
C VAL A 239 -0.40 13.37 -5.54
N ALA A 240 -1.63 13.04 -5.11
CA ALA A 240 -2.32 13.84 -4.10
C ALA A 240 -2.40 15.31 -4.61
N ASP A 241 -2.32 16.30 -3.74
CA ASP A 241 -2.20 17.72 -4.11
C ASP A 241 -0.75 18.16 -4.44
N SER A 242 0.14 17.24 -4.84
CA SER A 242 1.56 17.53 -5.08
C SER A 242 2.01 17.20 -6.51
N VAL A 243 2.90 18.04 -7.05
CA VAL A 243 3.64 17.80 -8.30
C VAL A 243 5.08 17.49 -7.94
N LEU A 244 5.43 16.21 -7.99
CA LEU A 244 6.73 15.71 -7.53
C LEU A 244 7.54 15.16 -8.70
N CYS A 245 8.85 15.23 -8.59
CA CYS A 245 9.77 14.57 -9.49
C CYS A 245 9.55 13.06 -9.44
N LEU A 246 9.35 12.43 -10.60
CA LEU A 246 9.17 10.99 -10.68
C LEU A 246 10.35 10.23 -10.07
N ARG A 247 11.57 10.75 -10.29
CA ARG A 247 12.85 10.10 -9.94
C ARG A 247 13.17 10.16 -8.46
N CYS A 248 13.20 11.38 -7.91
CA CYS A 248 13.63 11.60 -6.53
C CYS A 248 12.47 11.99 -5.59
N SER A 249 11.23 12.10 -6.07
CA SER A 249 10.07 12.51 -5.24
C SER A 249 10.20 13.87 -4.53
N ARG A 250 11.15 14.73 -4.93
CA ARG A 250 11.20 16.14 -4.50
C ARG A 250 10.20 16.98 -5.31
N PRO A 251 9.69 18.11 -4.81
CA PRO A 251 8.84 19.00 -5.60
C PRO A 251 9.52 19.43 -6.91
N THR A 252 8.74 19.54 -7.98
CA THR A 252 9.17 20.16 -9.24
C THR A 252 8.72 21.61 -9.31
N GLU A 253 9.41 22.41 -10.11
CA GLU A 253 9.04 23.80 -10.41
C GLU A 253 8.56 23.92 -11.85
N PRO A 254 7.55 24.75 -12.15
CA PRO A 254 7.21 25.11 -13.51
C PRO A 254 8.39 25.79 -14.21
N THR A 255 8.62 25.49 -15.49
CA THR A 255 9.69 26.09 -16.30
C THR A 255 9.22 27.21 -17.21
#